data_AF-A0A1D6H671-F1
#
_entry.id   AF-A0A1D6H671-F1
#
_cell.length_a   1.000
_cell.length_b   1.000
_cell.length_c   1.000
_cell.angle_alpha   90.00
_cell.angle_beta   90.00
_cell.angle_gamma   90.00
#
_symmetry.space_group_name_H-M   'P 1'
#
loop_
_entity.id
_entity.type
_entity.pdbx_description
1 polymer ?
#
loop_
_entity_poly.entity_id
_entity_poly.type
_entity_poly.pdbx_seq_one_letter_code
_entity_poly.pdbx_strand_id
1 'polypeptide(L)'
;MAFYYAIALLGMLAVFSSWGNALDDNMLKTTVYIQQLPYQNQRGVAEGTAVISWYIKDGPGASANTIGHAEGLVILTDIARSSCLITTDLVFDGGSF
;
A
#
# COMPACT_ATOMS: atom_id res chain seq x y z
N MET A 1 25.56 8.25 33.23
CA MET A 1 25.28 8.42 31.79
C MET A 1 25.66 7.21 30.92
N ALA A 2 26.63 6.37 31.29
CA ALA A 2 27.00 5.18 30.51
C ALA A 2 25.91 4.09 30.40
N PHE A 3 25.02 3.97 31.40
CA PHE A 3 24.00 2.92 31.46
C PHE A 3 22.92 3.06 30.38
N TYR A 4 22.51 4.30 30.08
CA TYR A 4 21.49 4.58 29.05
C TYR A 4 22.01 4.28 27.63
N TYR A 5 23.30 4.50 27.38
CA TYR A 5 23.93 4.16 26.10
C TYR A 5 24.00 2.64 25.87
N ALA A 6 24.27 1.86 26.91
CA ALA A 6 24.29 0.39 26.80
C ALA A 6 22.92 -0.19 26.46
N ILE A 7 21.84 0.34 27.07
CA ILE A 7 20.46 -0.08 26.77
C ILE A 7 20.06 0.32 25.36
N ALA A 8 20.41 1.53 24.92
CA ALA A 8 20.14 1.99 23.56
C ALA A 8 20.86 1.14 22.51
N LEU A 9 22.12 0.78 22.76
CA LEU A 9 22.92 -0.06 21.87
C LEU A 9 22.36 -1.48 21.78
N LEU A 10 21.95 -2.08 22.92
CA LEU A 10 21.33 -3.40 22.96
C LEU A 10 19.95 -3.40 22.27
N GLY A 11 19.17 -2.32 22.42
CA GLY A 11 17.90 -2.14 21.74
C GLY A 11 18.06 -2.05 20.22
N MET A 12 19.03 -1.27 19.73
CA MET A 12 19.37 -1.23 18.31
C MET A 12 19.84 -2.61 17.81
N LEU A 13 20.72 -3.29 18.53
CA LEU A 13 21.24 -4.60 18.14
C LEU A 13 20.13 -5.66 18.04
N ALA A 14 19.17 -5.64 18.96
CA ALA A 14 17.99 -6.51 18.92
C ALA A 14 17.14 -6.24 17.67
N VAL A 15 16.88 -4.97 17.33
CA VAL A 15 16.12 -4.58 16.13
C VAL A 15 16.84 -5.01 14.84
N PHE A 16 18.16 -4.79 14.75
CA PHE A 16 18.95 -5.20 13.58
C PHE A 16 19.00 -6.73 13.42
N SER A 17 19.11 -7.48 14.51
CA SER A 17 19.14 -8.95 14.49
C SER A 17 17.77 -9.58 14.19
N SER A 18 16.67 -8.91 14.54
CA SER A 18 15.30 -9.40 14.28
C SER A 18 14.80 -9.06 12.87
N TRP A 19 15.26 -7.96 12.27
CA TRP A 19 14.81 -7.57 10.92
C TRP A 19 15.52 -8.32 9.79
N GLY A 20 16.75 -8.80 10.00
CA GLY A 20 17.51 -9.50 8.96
C GLY A 20 17.07 -10.94 8.68
N ASN A 21 16.53 -11.65 9.67
CA ASN A 21 16.24 -13.10 9.56
C ASN A 21 14.74 -13.44 9.39
N ALA A 22 13.82 -12.49 9.58
CA ALA A 22 12.38 -12.75 9.53
C ALA A 22 11.75 -12.50 8.14
N LEU A 23 12.52 -11.97 7.18
CA LEU A 23 11.99 -11.53 5.88
C LEU A 23 12.29 -12.48 4.72
N ASP A 24 13.15 -13.49 4.89
CA ASP A 24 13.75 -14.17 3.72
C ASP A 24 13.01 -15.44 3.25
N ASP A 25 12.33 -16.19 4.12
CA ASP A 25 11.72 -17.47 3.71
C ASP A 25 10.25 -17.39 3.23
N ASN A 26 9.54 -16.30 3.52
CA ASN A 26 8.11 -16.12 3.18
C ASN A 26 7.83 -14.82 2.39
N MET A 27 8.76 -14.41 1.52
CA MET A 27 8.58 -13.22 0.69
C MET A 27 7.48 -13.43 -0.37
N LEU A 28 6.30 -12.86 -0.15
CA LEU A 28 5.23 -12.83 -1.16
C LEU A 28 5.58 -11.83 -2.26
N LYS A 29 5.97 -12.35 -3.43
CA LYS A 29 6.08 -11.56 -4.66
C LYS A 29 4.79 -11.71 -5.46
N THR A 30 4.02 -10.63 -5.57
CA THR A 30 2.80 -10.60 -6.38
C THR A 30 2.74 -9.34 -7.23
N THR A 31 2.11 -9.46 -8.39
CA THR A 31 1.79 -8.34 -9.28
C THR A 31 0.29 -8.16 -9.27
N VAL A 32 -0.16 -6.94 -8.99
CA VAL A 32 -1.57 -6.60 -8.93
C VAL A 32 -1.91 -5.51 -9.93
N TYR A 33 -3.11 -5.59 -10.51
CA TYR A 33 -3.59 -4.61 -11.48
C TYR A 33 -4.70 -3.76 -10.85
N ILE A 34 -4.41 -2.49 -10.59
CA ILE A 34 -5.38 -1.56 -10.01
C ILE A 34 -6.17 -0.87 -11.12
N GLN A 35 -7.49 -1.08 -11.14
CA GLN A 35 -8.39 -0.47 -12.10
C GLN A 35 -9.07 0.78 -11.51
N GLN A 36 -8.68 1.93 -12.03
CA GLN A 36 -9.25 3.23 -11.68
C GLN A 36 -10.46 3.50 -12.57
N LEU A 37 -11.64 3.71 -11.98
CA LEU A 37 -12.88 4.07 -12.68
C LEU A 37 -13.44 5.35 -12.04
N PRO A 38 -12.94 6.54 -12.46
CA PRO A 38 -13.16 7.81 -11.75
C PRO A 38 -14.61 8.16 -11.40
N TYR A 39 -15.58 7.65 -12.15
CA TYR A 39 -17.02 7.93 -11.94
C TYR A 39 -17.78 6.84 -11.18
N GLN A 40 -17.14 5.71 -10.89
CA GLN A 40 -17.77 4.56 -10.23
C GLN A 40 -17.16 4.30 -8.86
N ASN A 41 -15.83 4.35 -8.77
CA ASN A 41 -15.09 3.87 -7.62
C ASN A 41 -14.14 4.93 -7.06
N GLN A 42 -14.46 6.19 -7.33
CA GLN A 42 -13.80 7.38 -6.81
C GLN A 42 -14.85 8.46 -6.56
N ARG A 43 -14.69 9.19 -5.46
CA ARG A 43 -15.56 10.30 -5.08
C ARG A 43 -14.71 11.51 -4.72
N GLY A 44 -14.89 12.61 -5.43
CA GLY A 44 -14.28 13.89 -5.07
C GLY A 44 -14.78 14.37 -3.71
N VAL A 45 -13.85 14.83 -2.86
CA VAL A 45 -14.15 15.37 -1.52
C VAL A 45 -13.69 16.82 -1.36
N ALA A 46 -12.67 17.23 -2.09
CA ALA A 46 -12.22 18.62 -2.22
C ALA A 46 -11.53 18.81 -3.58
N GLU A 47 -11.17 20.05 -3.92
CA GLU A 47 -10.38 20.32 -5.12
C GLU A 47 -9.08 19.51 -5.09
N GLY A 48 -8.84 18.75 -6.16
CA GLY A 48 -7.69 17.86 -6.27
C GLY A 48 -7.64 16.69 -5.29
N THR A 49 -8.71 16.42 -4.51
CA THR A 49 -8.72 15.34 -3.52
C THR A 49 -9.91 14.42 -3.73
N ALA A 50 -9.66 13.11 -3.76
CA ALA A 50 -10.70 12.10 -3.93
C ALA A 50 -10.49 10.87 -3.04
N VAL A 51 -11.57 10.37 -2.48
CA VAL A 51 -11.62 9.06 -1.83
C VAL A 51 -11.77 7.99 -2.91
N ILE A 52 -11.06 6.88 -2.77
CA ILE A 52 -10.98 5.79 -3.75
C ILE A 52 -11.40 4.46 -3.14
N SER A 53 -12.00 3.60 -3.96
CA SER A 53 -12.20 2.16 -3.69
C SER A 53 -11.95 1.41 -5.00
N TRP A 54 -10.72 1.50 -5.51
CA TRP A 54 -10.37 0.97 -6.82
C TRP A 54 -10.34 -0.55 -6.82
N TYR A 55 -10.74 -1.18 -7.93
CA TYR A 55 -10.71 -2.63 -8.01
C TYR A 55 -9.29 -3.14 -8.21
N ILE A 56 -8.93 -4.22 -7.52
CA ILE A 56 -7.75 -5.01 -7.82
C ILE A 56 -8.18 -6.17 -8.73
N LYS A 57 -7.52 -6.32 -9.87
CA LYS A 57 -7.80 -7.34 -10.88
C LYS A 57 -6.65 -8.34 -10.95
N ASP A 58 -7.02 -9.58 -11.28
CA ASP A 58 -6.11 -10.72 -11.50
C ASP A 58 -5.31 -10.62 -12.82
N GLY A 59 -5.60 -9.60 -13.64
CA GLY A 59 -4.88 -9.40 -14.91
C GLY A 59 -5.28 -8.11 -15.63
N PRO A 60 -4.44 -7.66 -16.58
CA PRO A 60 -4.72 -6.47 -17.39
C PRO A 60 -5.83 -6.80 -18.38
N GLY A 61 -7.07 -6.40 -18.09
CA GLY A 61 -8.25 -6.68 -18.91
C GLY A 61 -9.19 -7.76 -18.34
N ALA A 62 -8.89 -8.30 -17.15
CA ALA A 62 -9.81 -9.17 -16.43
C ALA A 62 -11.02 -8.35 -15.92
N SER A 63 -12.05 -8.18 -16.75
CA SER A 63 -13.26 -7.45 -16.35
C SER A 63 -14.02 -8.19 -15.25
N ALA A 64 -14.02 -9.53 -15.28
CA ALA A 64 -14.83 -10.37 -14.42
C ALA A 64 -14.20 -10.74 -13.06
N ASN A 65 -12.87 -10.77 -12.93
CA ASN A 65 -12.21 -11.27 -11.72
C ASN A 65 -11.62 -10.12 -10.88
N THR A 66 -12.46 -9.52 -10.04
CA THR A 66 -12.01 -8.65 -8.95
C THR A 66 -11.51 -9.55 -7.82
N ILE A 67 -10.26 -9.35 -7.40
CA ILE A 67 -9.60 -10.12 -6.33
C ILE A 67 -9.41 -9.31 -5.05
N GLY A 68 -9.89 -8.08 -5.04
CA GLY A 68 -9.73 -7.15 -3.93
C GLY A 68 -10.00 -5.72 -4.31
N HIS A 69 -9.71 -4.82 -3.37
CA HIS A 69 -9.94 -3.39 -3.45
C HIS A 69 -8.73 -2.61 -2.90
N ALA A 70 -8.40 -1.50 -3.56
CA ALA A 70 -7.47 -0.49 -3.07
C ALA A 70 -8.28 0.69 -2.54
N GLU A 71 -8.36 0.82 -1.23
CA GLU A 71 -9.17 1.82 -0.55
C GLU A 71 -8.29 2.91 0.04
N GLY A 72 -8.75 4.16 -0.02
CA GLY A 72 -7.98 5.27 0.56
C GLY A 72 -8.23 6.63 -0.08
N LEU A 73 -7.17 7.41 -0.22
CA LEU A 73 -7.21 8.80 -0.64
C LEU A 73 -6.16 9.10 -1.72
N VAL A 74 -6.57 9.86 -2.73
CA VAL A 74 -5.70 10.46 -3.73
C VAL A 74 -5.73 11.97 -3.58
N ILE A 75 -4.55 12.59 -3.58
CA ILE A 75 -4.35 14.04 -3.55
C ILE A 75 -3.48 14.42 -4.74
N LEU A 76 -3.97 15.32 -5.60
CA LEU A 76 -3.17 15.94 -6.64
C LEU A 76 -2.16 16.89 -5.98
N THR A 77 -0.87 16.62 -6.17
CA THR A 77 0.22 17.40 -5.58
C THR A 77 0.75 18.45 -6.55
N ASP A 78 0.59 18.22 -7.86
CA ASP A 78 0.90 19.18 -8.91
C ASP A 78 -0.03 18.93 -10.11
N ILE A 79 -0.95 19.88 -10.33
CA ILE A 79 -1.93 19.81 -11.43
C ILE A 79 -1.25 19.95 -12.79
N ALA A 80 -0.16 20.72 -12.89
CA ALA A 80 0.55 20.93 -14.15
C ALA A 80 1.37 19.70 -14.57
N ARG A 81 1.79 18.87 -13.61
CA ARG A 81 2.58 17.66 -13.83
C ARG A 81 1.81 16.36 -13.67
N SER A 82 0.49 16.43 -13.46
CA SER A 82 -0.38 15.26 -13.20
C SER A 82 0.19 14.33 -12.12
N SER A 83 0.86 14.91 -11.12
CA SER A 83 1.46 14.15 -10.01
C SER A 83 0.46 14.02 -8.87
N CYS A 84 0.42 12.85 -8.25
CA CYS A 84 -0.47 12.58 -7.13
C CYS A 84 0.24 11.83 -5.99
N LEU A 85 -0.22 12.10 -4.78
CA LEU A 85 0.03 11.29 -3.61
C LEU A 85 -1.14 10.33 -3.44
N ILE A 86 -0.84 9.05 -3.26
CA ILE A 86 -1.85 8.01 -3.01
C ILE A 86 -1.51 7.38 -1.66
N THR A 87 -2.44 7.45 -0.72
CA THR A 87 -2.39 6.69 0.53
C THR A 87 -3.50 5.66 0.48
N THR A 88 -3.15 4.38 0.46
CA THR A 88 -4.14 3.32 0.24
C THR A 88 -3.76 2.05 0.98
N ASP A 89 -4.79 1.36 1.46
CA ASP A 89 -4.72 -0.02 1.92
C ASP A 89 -5.15 -0.95 0.79
N LEU A 90 -4.40 -2.03 0.57
CA LEU A 90 -4.73 -3.08 -0.38
C LEU A 90 -5.44 -4.22 0.37
N VAL A 91 -6.73 -4.39 0.10
CA VAL A 91 -7.58 -5.42 0.68
C VAL A 91 -7.79 -6.50 -0.37
N PHE A 92 -7.43 -7.75 -0.06
CA PHE A 92 -7.63 -8.89 -0.96
C PHE A 92 -8.82 -9.72 -0.48
N ASP A 93 -9.78 -9.98 -1.37
CA ASP A 93 -11.03 -10.67 -1.04
C ASP A 93 -10.85 -12.20 -0.97
N GLY A 94 -9.71 -12.72 -1.46
CA GLY A 94 -9.43 -14.14 -1.48
C GLY A 94 -7.94 -14.46 -1.60
N GLY A 95 -7.59 -15.64 -1.07
CA GLY A 95 -6.25 -16.23 -1.06
C GLY A 95 -6.23 -17.38 -0.06
N SER A 96 -5.54 -18.48 -0.37
CA SER A 96 -5.15 -19.44 0.67
C SER A 96 -3.81 -18.98 1.24
N PHE A 97 -3.78 -18.69 2.54
CA PHE A 97 -2.52 -18.59 3.28
C PHE A 97 -1.85 -19.96 3.38
#